data_AF-R5CSQ9-F1
#
_entry.id   AF-R5CSQ9-F1
#
_cell.length_a   1.000
_cell.length_b   1.000
_cell.length_c   1.000
_cell.angle_alpha   90.00
_cell.angle_beta   90.00
_cell.angle_gamma   90.00
#
_symmetry.space_group_name_H-M   'P 1'
#
loop_
_entity.id
_entity.type
_entity.pdbx_description
1 polymer ?
#
loop_
_entity_poly.entity_id
_entity_poly.type
_entity_poly.pdbx_seq_one_letter_code
_entity_poly.pdbx_strand_id
1 'polypeptide(L)'
;MDILIGKFGNQPFKLTEPSISREHALFHLDEATGKMTLRDNNSTNGTWIMSASGSFKRLTGEVPVSLNTLVRLGARHTFRIKELMAQQPPKTDDAVDISELRNIYETYNRNKMSLEAKTSNIMMMRMASLSLGSIFAILLTMLLPKDFAGDTTASAAIKVAGSIIAIGFSWIIVDVKNRSLIQRKDQNERFFRKKYCCPKCGYHFGTKLYENILAEGKCPNSSCKCKFKGK
;
A
#
# COMPACT_ATOMS: atom_id res chain seq x y z
N MET A 1 -1.93 4.85 -42.04
CA MET A 1 -1.43 5.05 -40.66
C MET A 1 -0.40 6.18 -40.57
N ASP A 2 -0.56 7.08 -39.59
CA ASP A 2 0.40 8.17 -39.29
C ASP A 2 1.06 7.99 -37.91
N ILE A 3 2.39 8.09 -37.86
CA ILE A 3 3.18 8.04 -36.64
C ILE A 3 4.00 9.33 -36.53
N LEU A 4 3.67 10.13 -35.52
CA LEU A 4 4.51 11.23 -35.06
C LEU A 4 5.68 10.67 -34.26
N ILE A 5 6.88 11.03 -34.69
CA ILE A 5 8.14 10.62 -34.06
C ILE A 5 8.70 11.81 -33.29
N GLY A 6 8.93 11.64 -32.00
CA GLY A 6 9.59 12.65 -31.16
C GLY A 6 9.39 12.39 -29.67
N LYS A 7 9.79 13.34 -28.82
CA LYS A 7 9.61 13.18 -27.36
C LYS A 7 8.14 13.08 -26.94
N PHE A 8 7.25 13.70 -27.71
CA PHE A 8 5.78 13.63 -27.54
C PHE A 8 5.10 12.87 -28.67
N GLY A 9 5.86 12.12 -29.47
CA GLY A 9 5.31 11.31 -30.54
C GLY A 9 4.59 10.07 -30.04
N ASN A 10 3.84 9.43 -30.94
CA ASN A 10 3.07 8.21 -30.71
C ASN A 10 3.83 6.95 -31.15
N GLN A 11 5.15 7.06 -31.41
CA GLN A 11 5.98 5.92 -31.79
C GLN A 11 6.08 4.85 -30.67
N PRO A 12 6.45 3.60 -30.98
CA PRO A 12 6.39 2.50 -30.02
C PRO A 12 7.50 2.48 -28.96
N PHE A 13 8.50 3.35 -29.07
CA PHE A 13 9.62 3.45 -28.14
C PHE A 13 9.80 4.88 -27.62
N LYS A 14 10.32 5.00 -26.40
CA LYS A 14 10.47 6.30 -25.74
C LYS A 14 11.74 7.01 -26.19
N LEU A 15 11.59 8.24 -26.68
CA LEU A 15 12.69 9.12 -27.02
C LEU A 15 12.87 10.17 -25.91
N THR A 16 14.04 10.20 -25.28
CA THR A 16 14.34 11.12 -24.16
C THR A 16 15.51 12.06 -24.43
N GLU A 17 16.23 11.87 -25.54
CA GLU A 17 17.43 12.63 -25.83
C GLU A 17 17.13 14.13 -26.03
N PRO A 18 17.96 15.04 -25.47
CA PRO A 18 17.77 16.48 -25.61
C PRO A 18 17.78 16.96 -27.07
N SER A 19 18.59 16.31 -27.91
CA SER A 19 18.72 16.64 -29.33
C SER A 19 17.49 16.29 -30.17
N ILE A 20 16.52 15.56 -29.61
CA ILE A 20 15.28 15.19 -30.30
C ILE A 20 14.20 16.19 -29.91
N SER A 21 13.58 16.80 -30.92
CA SER A 21 12.41 17.70 -30.78
C SER A 21 11.19 16.95 -30.22
N ARG A 22 10.22 17.70 -29.66
CA ARG A 22 8.96 17.11 -29.15
C ARG A 22 8.19 16.42 -30.28
N GLU A 23 8.10 17.12 -31.40
CA GLU A 23 7.59 16.67 -32.69
C GLU A 23 8.77 16.77 -33.66
N HIS A 24 9.37 15.65 -34.05
CA HIS A 24 10.64 15.65 -34.77
C HIS A 24 10.46 15.26 -36.24
N ALA A 25 9.76 14.15 -36.48
CA ALA A 25 9.49 13.65 -37.82
C ALA A 25 8.10 13.03 -37.88
N LEU A 26 7.55 12.94 -39.08
CA LEU A 26 6.27 12.30 -39.37
C LEU A 26 6.52 11.12 -40.31
N PHE A 27 6.05 9.95 -39.91
CA PHE A 27 6.05 8.75 -40.72
C PHE A 27 4.62 8.46 -41.17
N HIS A 28 4.43 8.30 -42.47
CA HIS A 28 3.15 7.95 -43.09
C HIS A 28 3.29 6.60 -43.78
N LEU A 29 2.33 5.71 -43.49
CA LEU A 29 2.15 4.45 -44.19
C LEU A 29 0.80 4.50 -44.88
N ASP A 30 0.83 4.50 -46.21
CA ASP A 30 -0.36 4.30 -47.03
C ASP A 30 -0.74 2.82 -47.00
N GLU A 31 -1.89 2.51 -46.40
CA GLU A 31 -2.38 1.14 -46.22
C GLU A 31 -2.90 0.53 -47.53
N ALA A 32 -3.31 1.36 -48.50
CA ALA A 32 -3.81 0.88 -49.79
C ALA A 32 -2.67 0.50 -50.74
N THR A 33 -1.58 1.26 -50.72
CA THR A 33 -0.43 1.03 -51.61
C THR A 33 0.77 0.36 -50.93
N GLY A 34 0.78 0.29 -49.60
CA GLY A 34 1.92 -0.15 -48.81
C GLY A 34 3.12 0.82 -48.84
N LYS A 35 2.95 2.02 -49.42
CA LYS A 35 4.02 3.00 -49.56
C LYS A 35 4.30 3.66 -48.21
N MET A 36 5.55 3.57 -47.77
CA MET A 36 6.04 4.20 -46.55
C MET A 36 6.80 5.47 -46.89
N THR A 37 6.42 6.59 -46.29
CA THR A 37 7.12 7.87 -46.44
C THR A 37 7.51 8.45 -45.09
N LEU A 38 8.63 9.15 -45.08
CA LEU A 38 9.16 9.84 -43.91
C LEU A 38 9.42 11.29 -44.26
N ARG A 39 8.98 12.19 -43.38
CA ARG A 39 9.15 13.63 -43.51
C ARG A 39 9.70 14.22 -42.22
N ASP A 40 10.64 15.16 -42.33
CA ASP A 40 11.09 15.95 -41.18
C ASP A 40 10.04 17.00 -40.82
N ASN A 41 9.70 17.14 -39.53
CA ASN A 41 8.72 18.12 -39.04
C ASN A 41 9.42 19.36 -38.50
N ASN A 42 10.25 20.00 -39.33
CA ASN A 42 11.05 21.19 -38.97
C ASN A 42 11.83 20.99 -37.65
N SER A 43 12.48 19.84 -37.51
CA SER A 43 13.18 19.53 -36.28
C SER A 43 14.43 20.40 -36.12
N THR A 44 14.77 20.73 -34.86
CA THR A 44 15.87 21.66 -34.55
C THR A 44 17.22 21.15 -35.04
N ASN A 45 17.45 19.84 -34.90
CA ASN A 45 18.69 19.22 -35.30
C ASN A 45 18.59 18.54 -36.68
N GLY A 46 17.40 18.34 -37.22
CA GLY A 46 17.18 17.63 -38.47
C GLY A 46 17.00 16.11 -38.28
N THR A 47 16.47 15.49 -39.33
CA THR A 47 16.38 14.04 -39.50
C THR A 47 17.32 13.61 -40.63
N TRP A 48 18.01 12.48 -40.47
CA TRP A 48 18.89 11.92 -41.50
C TRP A 48 18.53 10.47 -41.80
N ILE A 49 18.70 10.06 -43.05
CA ILE A 49 18.48 8.69 -43.51
C ILE A 49 19.77 8.12 -44.06
N MET A 50 20.02 6.84 -43.83
CA MET A 50 21.15 6.15 -44.42
C MET A 50 20.90 5.92 -45.91
N SER A 51 21.77 6.46 -46.75
CA SER A 51 21.75 6.24 -48.20
C SER A 51 22.45 4.92 -48.56
N ALA A 52 22.22 4.44 -49.78
CA ALA A 52 22.87 3.24 -50.30
C ALA A 52 24.41 3.36 -50.35
N SER A 53 24.94 4.58 -50.41
CA SER A 53 26.37 4.89 -50.31
C SER A 53 26.99 4.70 -48.92
N GLY A 54 26.20 4.27 -47.92
CA GLY A 54 26.65 4.10 -46.53
C GLY A 54 26.80 5.41 -45.75
N SER A 55 26.43 6.56 -46.35
CA SER A 55 26.47 7.87 -45.69
C SER A 55 25.06 8.34 -45.29
N PHE A 56 24.98 9.12 -44.20
CA PHE A 56 23.73 9.73 -43.75
C PHE A 56 23.44 11.00 -44.55
N LYS A 57 22.32 11.02 -45.28
CA LYS A 57 21.83 12.20 -45.98
C LYS A 57 20.72 12.86 -45.15
N ARG A 58 20.80 14.18 -44.99
CA ARG A 58 19.74 14.95 -44.34
C ARG A 58 18.46 14.86 -45.18
N LEU A 59 17.35 14.62 -44.51
CA LEU A 59 16.05 14.48 -45.16
C LEU A 59 15.57 15.87 -45.59
N THR A 60 15.21 16.00 -46.87
CA THR A 60 14.65 17.23 -47.46
C THR A 60 13.30 16.89 -48.09
N GLY A 61 12.21 17.38 -47.52
CA GLY A 61 10.85 17.09 -47.98
C GLY A 61 10.32 15.74 -47.48
N GLU A 62 9.54 15.06 -48.30
CA GLU A 62 8.99 13.74 -48.02
C GLU A 62 9.73 12.69 -48.87
N VAL A 63 10.27 11.66 -48.22
CA VAL A 63 11.12 10.65 -48.88
C VAL A 63 10.52 9.27 -48.67
N PRO A 64 10.43 8.42 -49.71
CA PRO A 64 10.03 7.03 -49.54
C PRO A 64 11.09 6.24 -48.76
N VAL A 65 10.65 5.44 -47.80
CA VAL A 65 11.53 4.63 -46.94
C VAL A 65 11.13 3.16 -46.97
N SER A 66 12.05 2.27 -46.60
CA SER A 66 11.80 0.83 -46.46
C SER A 66 11.92 0.41 -44.99
N LEU A 67 11.40 -0.77 -44.64
CA LEU A 67 11.48 -1.33 -43.28
C LEU A 67 12.91 -1.39 -42.71
N ASN A 68 13.91 -1.61 -43.57
CA ASN A 68 15.32 -1.71 -43.17
C ASN A 68 16.08 -0.39 -43.27
N THR A 69 15.43 0.69 -43.72
CA THR A 69 16.03 2.01 -43.78
C THR A 69 16.38 2.48 -42.38
N LEU A 70 17.63 2.91 -42.21
CA LEU A 70 18.18 3.36 -40.94
C LEU A 70 18.05 4.88 -40.86
N VAL A 71 17.36 5.34 -39.82
CA VAL A 71 17.03 6.75 -39.60
C VAL A 71 17.78 7.23 -38.38
N ARG A 72 18.41 8.40 -38.48
CA ARG A 72 19.03 9.11 -37.38
C ARG A 72 18.21 10.34 -37.03
N LEU A 73 17.89 10.51 -35.75
CA LEU A 73 17.22 11.69 -35.19
C LEU A 73 18.20 12.46 -34.31
N GLY A 74 18.21 13.78 -34.42
CA GLY A 74 19.14 14.62 -33.67
C GLY A 74 20.61 14.17 -33.76
N ALA A 75 21.35 14.27 -32.66
CA ALA A 75 22.80 14.10 -32.71
C ALA A 75 23.24 12.64 -32.92
N ARG A 76 22.59 11.68 -32.25
CA ARG A 76 23.11 10.31 -32.13
C ARG A 76 22.07 9.20 -32.22
N HIS A 77 20.79 9.49 -31.99
CA HIS A 77 19.78 8.44 -31.92
C HIS A 77 19.52 7.82 -33.29
N THR A 78 19.67 6.51 -33.41
CA THR A 78 19.41 5.78 -34.66
C THR A 78 18.45 4.64 -34.43
N PHE A 79 17.47 4.49 -35.32
CA PHE A 79 16.51 3.39 -35.31
C PHE A 79 16.19 2.95 -36.74
N ARG A 80 15.62 1.76 -36.92
CA ARG A 80 15.12 1.29 -38.23
C ARG A 80 13.61 1.45 -38.32
N ILE A 81 13.09 1.70 -39.53
CA ILE A 81 11.65 1.86 -39.75
C ILE A 81 10.82 0.66 -39.24
N LYS A 82 11.33 -0.56 -39.35
CA LYS A 82 10.67 -1.75 -38.78
C LYS A 82 10.37 -1.64 -37.28
N GLU A 83 11.16 -0.86 -36.54
CA GLU A 83 10.96 -0.63 -35.11
C GLU A 83 9.77 0.30 -34.85
N LEU A 84 9.36 1.14 -35.80
CA LEU A 84 8.12 1.91 -35.73
C LEU A 84 6.87 1.05 -35.90
N MET A 85 7.02 -0.07 -36.64
CA MET A 85 5.95 -1.03 -36.90
C MET A 85 5.92 -2.18 -35.89
N ALA A 86 6.95 -2.29 -35.05
CA ALA A 86 6.94 -3.21 -33.93
C ALA A 86 5.79 -2.78 -33.00
N GLN A 87 4.87 -3.71 -32.72
CA GLN A 87 3.82 -3.48 -31.75
C GLN A 87 4.47 -2.96 -30.47
N GLN A 88 3.95 -1.86 -29.92
CA GLN A 88 4.33 -1.43 -28.58
C GLN A 88 4.25 -2.66 -27.67
N PRO A 89 5.32 -3.03 -26.94
CA PRO A 89 5.14 -3.96 -25.85
C PRO A 89 4.00 -3.39 -25.00
N PRO A 90 3.00 -4.22 -24.64
CA PRO A 90 1.82 -3.75 -23.92
C PRO A 90 2.31 -2.90 -22.75
N LYS A 91 1.76 -1.68 -22.60
CA LYS A 91 1.98 -0.81 -21.43
C LYS A 91 2.01 -1.72 -20.21
N THR A 92 3.18 -1.98 -19.65
CA THR A 92 3.28 -2.70 -18.39
C THR A 92 2.58 -1.80 -17.41
N ASP A 93 1.39 -2.22 -17.02
CA ASP A 93 0.59 -1.53 -16.03
C ASP A 93 1.42 -1.62 -14.75
N ASP A 94 2.21 -0.58 -14.43
CA ASP A 94 2.96 -0.42 -13.18
C ASP A 94 2.00 -0.23 -11.98
N ALA A 95 0.81 -0.80 -12.08
CA ALA A 95 -0.19 -0.81 -11.06
C ALA A 95 0.23 -1.82 -10.00
N VAL A 96 0.48 -1.30 -8.81
CA VAL A 96 0.97 -2.09 -7.70
C VAL A 96 -0.18 -2.84 -7.07
N ASP A 97 -0.04 -4.16 -6.93
CA ASP A 97 -1.03 -4.98 -6.23
C ASP A 97 -1.00 -4.66 -4.73
N ILE A 98 -2.15 -4.27 -4.19
CA ILE A 98 -2.35 -3.97 -2.77
C ILE A 98 -3.25 -4.98 -2.06
N SER A 99 -3.58 -6.11 -2.69
CA SER A 99 -4.48 -7.13 -2.12
C SER A 99 -4.04 -7.62 -0.74
N GLU A 100 -2.73 -7.66 -0.46
CA GLU A 100 -2.19 -8.04 0.86
C GLU A 100 -2.62 -7.06 1.98
N LEU A 101 -2.81 -5.77 1.66
CA LEU A 101 -3.25 -4.75 2.62
C LEU A 101 -4.64 -5.05 3.17
N ARG A 102 -5.49 -5.73 2.40
CA ARG A 102 -6.83 -6.17 2.86
C ARG A 102 -6.72 -7.09 4.07
N ASN A 103 -5.89 -8.12 3.97
CA ASN A 103 -5.70 -9.08 5.05
C ASN A 103 -5.08 -8.40 6.30
N ILE A 104 -4.15 -7.48 6.09
CA ILE A 104 -3.56 -6.67 7.17
C ILE A 104 -4.64 -5.84 7.89
N TYR A 105 -5.50 -5.17 7.13
CA TYR A 105 -6.59 -4.36 7.67
C TYR A 105 -7.63 -5.21 8.43
N GLU A 106 -8.10 -6.30 7.80
CA GLU A 106 -9.09 -7.20 8.41
C GLU A 106 -8.55 -7.88 9.67
N THR A 107 -7.28 -8.29 9.67
CA THR A 107 -6.63 -8.89 10.85
C THR A 107 -6.50 -7.86 11.98
N TYR A 108 -6.08 -6.64 11.66
CA TYR A 108 -6.02 -5.56 12.64
C TYR A 108 -7.38 -5.28 13.26
N ASN A 109 -8.44 -5.18 12.45
CA ASN A 109 -9.78 -4.87 12.91
C ASN A 109 -10.37 -6.02 13.75
N ARG A 110 -10.18 -7.28 13.32
CA ARG A 110 -10.55 -8.47 14.12
C ARG A 110 -9.84 -8.47 15.48
N ASN A 111 -8.54 -8.23 15.50
CA ASN A 111 -7.77 -8.16 16.72
C ASN A 111 -8.27 -7.02 17.63
N LYS A 112 -8.52 -5.83 17.06
CA LYS A 112 -9.05 -4.68 17.79
C LYS A 112 -10.38 -5.00 18.46
N MET A 113 -11.36 -5.54 17.73
CA MET A 113 -12.65 -5.95 18.29
C MET A 113 -12.48 -6.99 19.40
N SER A 114 -11.60 -7.99 19.21
CA SER A 114 -11.34 -9.01 20.23
C SER A 114 -10.69 -8.45 21.50
N LEU A 115 -9.85 -7.42 21.35
CA LEU A 115 -9.17 -6.76 22.46
C LEU A 115 -10.13 -5.84 23.22
N GLU A 116 -11.03 -5.14 22.52
CA GLU A 116 -12.10 -4.34 23.13
C GLU A 116 -13.06 -5.22 23.93
N ALA A 117 -13.48 -6.36 23.38
CA ALA A 117 -14.29 -7.35 24.12
C ALA A 117 -13.58 -7.86 25.38
N LYS A 118 -12.27 -8.19 25.29
CA LYS A 118 -11.48 -8.60 26.46
C LYS A 118 -11.32 -7.46 27.49
N THR A 119 -11.22 -6.22 27.03
CA THR A 119 -11.13 -5.04 27.91
C THR A 119 -12.43 -4.83 28.67
N SER A 120 -13.58 -4.96 27.99
CA SER A 120 -14.90 -4.96 28.63
C SER A 120 -15.03 -6.08 29.69
N ASN A 121 -14.56 -7.28 29.37
CA ASN A 121 -14.54 -8.40 30.32
C ASN A 121 -13.65 -8.13 31.55
N ILE A 122 -12.53 -7.42 31.40
CA ILE A 122 -11.71 -7.00 32.55
C ILE A 122 -12.46 -5.98 33.41
N MET A 123 -13.18 -5.03 32.79
CA MET A 123 -13.99 -4.07 33.53
C MET A 123 -15.10 -4.77 34.32
N MET A 124 -15.74 -5.79 33.74
CA MET A 124 -16.69 -6.65 34.46
C MET A 124 -16.03 -7.41 35.62
N MET A 125 -14.83 -7.96 35.43
CA MET A 125 -14.07 -8.64 36.50
C MET A 125 -13.67 -7.68 37.63
N ARG A 126 -13.37 -6.41 37.33
CA ARG A 126 -13.14 -5.37 38.35
C ARG A 126 -14.39 -5.15 39.20
N MET A 127 -15.55 -5.05 38.57
CA MET A 127 -16.81 -4.90 39.30
C MET A 127 -17.14 -6.14 40.14
N ALA A 128 -16.91 -7.34 39.61
CA ALA A 128 -17.08 -8.59 40.36
C ALA A 128 -16.10 -8.72 41.54
N SER A 129 -14.89 -8.17 41.45
CA SER A 129 -13.92 -8.20 42.55
C SER A 129 -14.40 -7.45 43.80
N LEU A 130 -15.24 -6.43 43.63
CA LEU A 130 -15.84 -5.69 44.75
C LEU A 130 -16.91 -6.52 45.47
N SER A 131 -17.64 -7.40 44.77
CA SER A 131 -18.61 -8.31 45.38
C SER A 131 -17.98 -9.58 45.98
N LEU A 132 -16.73 -9.91 45.64
CA LEU A 132 -16.04 -11.06 46.25
C LEU A 132 -15.86 -10.92 47.77
N GLY A 133 -15.65 -9.69 48.27
CA GLY A 133 -15.45 -9.45 49.70
C GLY A 133 -16.68 -9.81 50.54
N SER A 134 -17.89 -9.55 50.02
CA SER A 134 -19.14 -9.89 50.71
C SER A 134 -19.44 -11.39 50.63
N ILE A 135 -19.18 -12.03 49.48
CA ILE A 135 -19.33 -13.48 49.31
C ILE A 135 -18.38 -14.23 50.27
N PHE A 136 -17.13 -13.78 50.37
CA PHE A 136 -16.15 -14.36 51.29
C PHE A 136 -16.59 -14.27 52.75
N ALA A 137 -17.11 -13.12 53.18
CA ALA A 137 -17.60 -12.93 54.54
C ALA A 137 -18.78 -13.87 54.87
N ILE A 138 -19.70 -14.08 53.93
CA ILE A 138 -20.83 -15.02 54.09
C ILE A 138 -20.32 -16.46 54.19
N LEU A 139 -19.41 -16.86 53.30
CA LEU A 139 -18.83 -18.21 53.29
C LEU A 139 -18.08 -18.53 54.59
N LEU A 140 -17.29 -17.57 55.07
CA LEU A 140 -16.54 -17.73 56.32
C LEU A 140 -17.46 -17.85 57.53
N THR A 141 -18.64 -17.22 57.48
CA THR A 141 -19.65 -17.35 58.54
C THR A 141 -20.25 -18.76 58.62
N MET A 142 -20.32 -19.49 57.51
CA MET A 142 -20.79 -20.89 57.46
C MET A 142 -19.71 -21.90 57.88
N LEU A 143 -18.44 -21.57 57.69
CA LEU A 143 -17.29 -22.45 57.95
C LEU A 143 -16.61 -22.23 59.31
N LEU A 144 -16.85 -21.09 59.96
CA LEU A 144 -16.26 -20.80 61.27
C LEU A 144 -16.86 -21.73 62.35
N PRO A 145 -16.03 -22.46 63.11
CA PRO A 145 -16.48 -23.27 64.23
C PRO A 145 -17.23 -22.41 65.26
N LYS A 146 -18.29 -22.97 65.86
CA LYS A 146 -19.16 -22.27 66.83
C LYS A 146 -18.38 -21.72 68.04
N ASP A 147 -17.26 -22.34 68.39
CA ASP A 147 -16.39 -21.93 69.50
C ASP A 147 -15.70 -20.57 69.25
N PHE A 148 -15.45 -20.21 67.98
CA PHE A 148 -14.94 -18.89 67.58
C PHE A 148 -16.06 -17.91 67.19
N ALA A 149 -17.28 -18.42 66.97
CA ALA A 149 -18.45 -17.59 66.67
C ALA A 149 -19.04 -16.92 67.93
N GLY A 150 -18.71 -17.41 69.12
CA GLY A 150 -19.18 -16.86 70.40
C GLY A 150 -18.53 -15.52 70.79
N ASP A 151 -17.30 -15.25 70.33
CA ASP A 151 -16.62 -13.97 70.51
C ASP A 151 -16.85 -13.10 69.26
N THR A 152 -17.84 -12.21 69.35
CA THR A 152 -18.31 -11.35 68.25
C THR A 152 -17.21 -10.42 67.74
N THR A 153 -16.22 -10.06 68.56
CA THR A 153 -15.12 -9.18 68.16
C THR A 153 -14.05 -9.92 67.36
N ALA A 154 -13.63 -11.11 67.81
CA ALA A 154 -12.63 -11.92 67.12
C ALA A 154 -13.13 -12.43 65.76
N SER A 155 -14.37 -12.92 65.71
CA SER A 155 -14.98 -13.41 64.47
C SER A 155 -15.21 -12.30 63.43
N ALA A 156 -15.53 -11.08 63.87
CA ALA A 156 -15.65 -9.92 62.97
C ALA A 156 -14.28 -9.51 62.39
N ALA A 157 -13.23 -9.49 63.22
CA ALA A 157 -11.89 -9.15 62.77
C ALA A 157 -11.35 -10.10 61.69
N ILE A 158 -11.56 -11.41 61.87
CA ILE A 158 -11.13 -12.43 60.89
C ILE A 158 -11.87 -12.27 59.56
N LYS A 159 -13.18 -11.99 59.58
CA LYS A 159 -13.98 -11.77 58.36
C LYS A 159 -13.50 -10.54 57.59
N VAL A 160 -13.29 -9.42 58.27
CA VAL A 160 -12.83 -8.17 57.65
C VAL A 160 -11.43 -8.36 57.05
N ALA A 161 -10.50 -8.95 57.81
CA ALA A 161 -9.15 -9.21 57.34
C ALA A 161 -9.13 -10.13 56.10
N GLY A 162 -9.91 -11.21 56.12
CA GLY A 162 -10.00 -12.13 54.99
C GLY A 162 -10.65 -11.52 53.75
N SER A 163 -11.69 -10.69 53.90
CA SER A 163 -12.31 -9.97 52.79
C SER A 163 -11.36 -8.96 52.14
N ILE A 164 -10.53 -8.26 52.92
CA ILE A 164 -9.51 -7.34 52.39
C ILE A 164 -8.46 -8.10 51.57
N ILE A 165 -7.98 -9.24 52.07
CA ILE A 165 -7.03 -10.09 51.37
C ILE A 165 -7.63 -10.62 50.06
N ALA A 166 -8.88 -11.07 50.08
CA ALA A 166 -9.58 -11.57 48.89
C ALA A 166 -9.73 -10.50 47.81
N ILE A 167 -10.13 -9.28 48.18
CA ILE A 167 -10.25 -8.15 47.26
C ILE A 167 -8.87 -7.76 46.69
N GLY A 168 -7.85 -7.64 47.56
CA GLY A 168 -6.49 -7.27 47.16
C GLY A 168 -5.88 -8.26 46.17
N PHE A 169 -6.02 -9.57 46.43
CA PHE A 169 -5.56 -10.61 45.53
C PHE A 169 -6.30 -10.58 44.18
N SER A 170 -7.62 -10.38 44.19
CA SER A 170 -8.40 -10.23 42.96
C SER A 170 -7.97 -9.01 42.13
N TRP A 171 -7.63 -7.89 42.78
CA TRP A 171 -7.12 -6.69 42.10
C TRP A 171 -5.77 -6.94 41.42
N ILE A 172 -4.85 -7.66 42.07
CA ILE A 172 -3.55 -8.01 41.49
C ILE A 172 -3.73 -8.86 40.22
N ILE A 173 -4.59 -9.88 40.25
CA ILE A 173 -4.88 -10.74 39.08
C ILE A 173 -5.40 -9.90 37.92
N VAL A 174 -6.37 -9.02 38.20
CA VAL A 174 -6.96 -8.13 37.20
C VAL A 174 -5.92 -7.17 36.63
N ASP A 175 -5.04 -6.58 37.45
CA ASP A 175 -4.01 -5.64 36.97
C ASP A 175 -3.01 -6.32 36.05
N VAL A 176 -2.53 -7.52 36.42
CA VAL A 176 -1.63 -8.32 35.56
C VAL A 176 -2.29 -8.61 34.21
N LYS A 177 -3.56 -9.03 34.21
CA LYS A 177 -4.31 -9.29 32.97
C LYS A 177 -4.46 -8.01 32.13
N ASN A 178 -4.74 -6.88 32.78
CA ASN A 178 -4.90 -5.58 32.13
C ASN A 178 -3.60 -5.11 31.47
N ARG A 179 -2.46 -5.22 32.16
CA ARG A 179 -1.13 -4.90 31.59
C ARG A 179 -0.84 -5.70 30.32
N SER A 180 -1.13 -7.01 30.34
CA SER A 180 -0.91 -7.86 29.17
C SER A 180 -1.81 -7.47 27.98
N LEU A 181 -3.04 -7.02 28.23
CA LEU A 181 -3.93 -6.52 27.17
C LEU A 181 -3.45 -5.20 26.58
N ILE A 182 -2.98 -4.28 27.43
CA ILE A 182 -2.41 -2.99 26.98
C ILE A 182 -1.21 -3.25 26.05
N GLN A 183 -0.32 -4.18 26.42
CA GLN A 183 0.81 -4.57 25.57
C GLN A 183 0.35 -5.17 24.24
N ARG A 184 -0.66 -6.04 24.23
CA ARG A 184 -1.21 -6.61 22.98
C ARG A 184 -1.86 -5.56 22.09
N LYS A 185 -2.52 -4.56 22.68
CA LYS A 185 -3.09 -3.43 21.96
C LYS A 185 -1.99 -2.60 21.28
N ASP A 186 -0.93 -2.25 22.03
CA ASP A 186 0.23 -1.53 21.49
C ASP A 186 0.92 -2.32 20.36
N GLN A 187 1.11 -3.65 20.53
CA GLN A 187 1.68 -4.50 19.49
C GLN A 187 0.83 -4.53 18.21
N ASN A 188 -0.49 -4.67 18.33
CA ASN A 188 -1.41 -4.68 17.19
C ASN A 188 -1.37 -3.33 16.44
N GLU A 189 -1.28 -2.23 17.18
CA GLU A 189 -1.21 -0.88 16.61
C GLU A 189 0.14 -0.59 15.93
N ARG A 190 1.26 -1.03 16.54
CA ARG A 190 2.59 -0.96 15.91
C ARG A 190 2.67 -1.82 14.64
N PHE A 191 2.11 -3.03 14.68
CA PHE A 191 2.05 -3.92 13.52
C PHE A 191 1.31 -3.24 12.37
N PHE A 192 0.13 -2.69 12.64
CA PHE A 192 -0.66 -1.96 11.66
C PHE A 192 0.08 -0.74 11.11
N ARG A 193 0.66 0.11 11.97
CA ARG A 193 1.43 1.29 11.53
C ARG A 193 2.64 0.96 10.66
N LYS A 194 3.27 -0.19 10.87
CA LYS A 194 4.45 -0.62 10.11
C LYS A 194 4.08 -1.27 8.77
N LYS A 195 2.98 -2.02 8.74
CA LYS A 195 2.62 -2.87 7.60
C LYS A 195 1.57 -2.26 6.68
N TYR A 196 0.73 -1.35 7.18
CA TYR A 196 -0.33 -0.70 6.41
C TYR A 196 0.18 0.56 5.68
N CYS A 197 1.16 0.34 4.81
CA CYS A 197 1.87 1.38 4.07
C CYS A 197 1.88 1.10 2.57
N CYS A 198 2.05 2.15 1.77
CA CYS A 198 2.22 2.02 0.34
C CYS A 198 3.50 1.23 0.03
N PRO A 199 3.43 0.14 -0.75
CA PRO A 199 4.59 -0.71 -1.05
C PRO A 199 5.70 0.01 -1.84
N LYS A 200 5.38 1.08 -2.57
CA LYS A 200 6.35 1.82 -3.38
C LYS A 200 7.06 2.95 -2.63
N CYS A 201 6.35 3.67 -1.76
CA CYS A 201 6.87 4.89 -1.11
C CYS A 201 6.84 4.86 0.42
N GLY A 202 6.32 3.80 1.04
CA GLY A 202 6.22 3.68 2.50
C GLY A 202 5.20 4.62 3.16
N TYR A 203 4.37 5.33 2.38
CA TYR A 203 3.34 6.21 2.93
C TYR A 203 2.30 5.42 3.73
N HIS A 204 2.10 5.77 5.00
CA HIS A 204 1.13 5.11 5.88
C HIS A 204 -0.30 5.61 5.59
N PHE A 205 -1.23 4.69 5.36
CA PHE A 205 -2.61 5.04 4.98
C PHE A 205 -3.51 5.48 6.14
N GLY A 206 -2.99 5.53 7.37
CA GLY A 206 -3.75 5.98 8.52
C GLY A 206 -4.84 4.99 8.90
N THR A 207 -6.01 5.50 9.25
CA THR A 207 -7.21 4.71 9.59
C THR A 207 -8.13 4.48 8.38
N LYS A 208 -7.71 4.81 7.16
CA LYS A 208 -8.53 4.63 5.96
C LYS A 208 -8.82 3.15 5.71
N LEU A 209 -10.07 2.86 5.36
CA LEU A 209 -10.53 1.55 4.89
C LEU A 209 -9.78 1.13 3.63
N TYR A 210 -9.48 -0.17 3.51
CA TYR A 210 -8.88 -0.75 2.31
C TYR A 210 -9.68 -0.44 1.04
N GLU A 211 -11.01 -0.56 1.14
CA GLU A 211 -11.95 -0.30 0.04
C GLU A 211 -11.85 1.15 -0.46
N ASN A 212 -11.68 2.12 0.45
CA ASN A 212 -11.53 3.52 0.09
C ASN A 212 -10.19 3.78 -0.64
N ILE A 213 -9.12 3.10 -0.22
CA ILE A 213 -7.80 3.20 -0.88
C ILE A 213 -7.86 2.60 -2.28
N LEU A 214 -8.58 1.48 -2.43
CA LEU A 214 -8.79 0.82 -3.72
C LEU A 214 -9.67 1.68 -4.65
N ALA A 215 -10.73 2.30 -4.13
CA ALA A 215 -11.61 3.21 -4.87
C ALA A 215 -10.89 4.50 -5.31
N GLU A 216 -9.99 5.04 -4.48
CA GLU A 216 -9.12 6.16 -4.87
C GLU A 216 -8.16 5.79 -6.01
N GLY A 217 -7.78 4.51 -6.12
CA GLY A 217 -7.00 3.93 -7.22
C GLY A 217 -5.56 4.44 -7.35
N LYS A 218 -5.12 5.37 -6.49
CA LYS A 218 -3.79 5.98 -6.51
C LYS A 218 -3.27 6.31 -5.12
N CYS A 219 -1.94 6.34 -4.97
CA CYS A 219 -1.32 6.77 -3.71
C CYS A 219 -1.60 8.25 -3.42
N PRO A 220 -2.01 8.62 -2.18
CA PRO A 220 -2.26 10.00 -1.79
C PRO A 220 -0.97 10.84 -1.67
N ASN A 221 0.20 10.19 -1.60
CA ASN A 221 1.48 10.89 -1.56
C ASN A 221 1.79 11.52 -2.93
N SER A 222 1.99 12.84 -2.93
CA SER A 222 2.23 13.66 -4.13
C SER A 222 3.50 13.24 -4.88
N SER A 223 4.49 12.67 -4.20
CA SER A 223 5.74 12.21 -4.81
C SER A 223 5.65 10.82 -5.44
N CYS A 224 4.72 9.96 -4.99
CA CYS A 224 4.63 8.57 -5.46
C CYS A 224 3.64 8.41 -6.61
N LYS A 225 2.39 8.87 -6.40
CA LYS A 225 1.26 8.76 -7.36
C LYS A 225 1.12 7.38 -8.05
N CYS A 226 1.57 6.30 -7.44
CA CYS A 226 1.45 4.97 -8.03
C CYS A 226 -0.02 4.55 -8.12
N LYS A 227 -0.37 3.86 -9.19
CA LYS A 227 -1.70 3.26 -9.35
C LYS A 227 -1.79 1.97 -8.55
N PHE A 228 -2.96 1.72 -7.98
CA PHE A 228 -3.24 0.50 -7.24
C PHE A 228 -4.09 -0.46 -8.07
N LYS A 229 -3.83 -1.76 -7.88
CA LYS A 229 -4.73 -2.85 -8.27
C LYS A 229 -4.96 -3.73 -7.05
N GLY A 230 -6.12 -4.34 -6.95
CA GLY A 230 -6.45 -5.25 -5.84
C GLY A 230 -7.63 -6.13 -6.20
N LYS A 231 -7.69 -7.30 -5.59
CA LYS A 231 -8.81 -8.25 -5.68
C LYS A 231 -9.73 -8.18 -4.47
#